data_AF-A0A0T5P3C3-F1
#
_entry.id   AF-A0A0T5P3C3-F1
#
_cell.length_a   1.000
_cell.length_b   1.000
_cell.length_c   1.000
_cell.angle_alpha   90.00
_cell.angle_beta   90.00
_cell.angle_gamma   90.00
#
_symmetry.space_group_name_H-M   'P 1'
#
loop_
_entity.id
_entity.type
_entity.pdbx_description
1 polymer ?
#
loop_
_entity_poly.entity_id
_entity_poly.type
_entity_poly.pdbx_seq_one_letter_code
_entity_poly.pdbx_strand_id
1 'polypeptide(L)'
;MAVVEGKSNLIHDYLDSTSEPPSPAAQQGEYRALTGTVANASSDSSGSMYHLADVPSDAIVHEDTFFDVENWGFAQIVIGTREDTDALVDQTLATENTVTPFAVGDANHGKTWWEALGMSEDPGGEIGIYIHAEAGATGAGSMPFRIVSLDSR
;
A
#
# COMPACT_ATOMS: atom_id res chain seq x y z
N MET A 1 -26.29 6.94 32.77
CA MET A 1 -25.10 7.09 31.91
C MET A 1 -25.60 7.54 30.55
N ALA A 2 -25.12 8.67 30.03
CA ALA A 2 -25.51 9.09 28.68
C ALA A 2 -24.81 8.16 27.69
N VAL A 3 -25.58 7.53 26.81
CA VAL A 3 -25.03 6.82 25.64
C VAL A 3 -24.77 7.90 24.58
N VAL A 4 -23.54 7.96 24.08
CA VAL A 4 -23.17 8.91 23.03
C VAL A 4 -23.21 8.15 21.70
N GLU A 5 -24.28 8.39 20.95
CA GLU A 5 -24.48 7.84 19.60
C GLU A 5 -23.89 8.83 18.55
N GLY A 6 -23.47 8.34 17.39
CA GLY A 6 -23.00 9.19 16.28
C GLY A 6 -21.55 9.69 16.35
N LYS A 7 -20.69 9.15 17.23
CA LYS A 7 -19.24 9.43 17.23
C LYS A 7 -18.41 8.47 16.38
N SER A 8 -19.02 7.37 15.94
CA SER A 8 -18.39 6.44 15.01
C SER A 8 -18.49 6.98 13.59
N ASN A 9 -17.40 6.92 12.84
CA ASN A 9 -17.36 7.22 11.41
C ASN A 9 -18.17 6.22 10.56
N LEU A 10 -18.63 5.11 11.14
CA LEU A 10 -19.53 4.15 10.48
C LEU A 10 -21.02 4.47 10.68
N ILE A 11 -21.34 5.47 11.50
CA ILE A 11 -22.73 5.84 11.83
C ILE A 11 -23.02 7.19 11.19
N HIS A 12 -23.83 7.18 10.15
CA HIS A 12 -24.33 8.37 9.49
C HIS A 12 -25.68 8.79 10.10
N ASP A 13 -25.80 10.07 10.49
CA ASP A 13 -27.06 10.65 10.95
C ASP A 13 -27.75 11.40 9.80
N TYR A 14 -28.83 10.81 9.28
CA TYR A 14 -29.60 11.38 8.18
C TYR A 14 -30.30 12.71 8.52
N LEU A 15 -30.38 13.07 9.81
CA LEU A 15 -30.98 14.32 10.27
C LEU A 15 -29.95 15.47 10.41
N ASP A 16 -28.65 15.16 10.35
CA ASP A 16 -27.57 16.14 10.37
C ASP A 16 -27.06 16.39 8.94
N SER A 17 -27.28 17.61 8.44
CA SER A 17 -26.85 18.03 7.10
C SER A 17 -25.33 18.09 6.90
N THR A 18 -24.55 17.93 7.98
CA THR A 18 -23.08 17.88 7.93
C THR A 18 -22.52 16.47 8.12
N SER A 19 -23.39 15.47 8.34
CA SER A 19 -22.98 14.08 8.38
C SER A 19 -22.75 13.57 6.97
N GLU A 20 -21.57 13.02 6.71
CA GLU A 20 -21.26 12.33 5.45
C GLU A 20 -21.47 10.82 5.64
N PRO A 21 -22.02 10.11 4.65
CA PRO A 21 -22.12 8.65 4.73
C PRO A 21 -20.72 8.02 4.73
N PRO A 22 -20.50 6.92 5.48
CA PRO A 22 -19.24 6.18 5.43
C PRO A 22 -18.96 5.69 4.01
N SER A 23 -17.68 5.59 3.66
CA SER A 23 -17.31 4.98 2.38
C SER A 23 -17.83 3.54 2.31
N PRO A 24 -18.35 3.08 1.17
CA PRO A 24 -18.83 1.70 1.03
C PRO A 24 -17.76 0.67 1.38
N ALA A 25 -16.49 0.93 1.05
CA ALA A 25 -15.36 0.09 1.41
C ALA A 25 -15.11 0.04 2.93
N ALA A 26 -15.31 1.15 3.66
CA ALA A 26 -15.22 1.14 5.12
C ALA A 26 -16.42 0.44 5.79
N GLN A 27 -17.60 0.49 5.16
CA GLN A 27 -18.83 -0.06 5.72
C GLN A 27 -18.98 -1.57 5.45
N GLN A 28 -18.65 -2.02 4.24
CA GLN A 28 -18.87 -3.39 3.75
C GLN A 28 -17.79 -3.84 2.77
N GLY A 29 -16.56 -3.33 2.89
CA GLY A 29 -15.47 -3.68 1.97
C GLY A 29 -15.15 -5.18 1.98
N GLU A 30 -14.93 -5.72 0.79
CA GLU A 30 -14.39 -7.06 0.58
C GLU A 30 -12.88 -7.03 0.70
N TYR A 31 -12.35 -8.02 1.42
CA TYR A 31 -10.92 -8.21 1.57
C TYR A 31 -10.33 -8.83 0.29
N ARG A 32 -9.47 -8.05 -0.39
CA ARG A 32 -8.76 -8.48 -1.59
C ARG A 32 -7.27 -8.55 -1.30
N ALA A 33 -6.67 -9.72 -1.55
CA ALA A 33 -5.24 -9.93 -1.39
C ALA A 33 -4.61 -10.36 -2.72
N LEU A 34 -3.66 -9.58 -3.19
CA LEU A 34 -2.79 -9.88 -4.32
C LEU A 34 -1.48 -10.42 -3.77
N THR A 35 -1.10 -11.64 -4.15
CA THR A 35 0.15 -12.27 -3.68
C THR A 35 0.99 -12.69 -4.87
N GLY A 36 2.29 -12.48 -4.77
CA GLY A 36 3.21 -12.74 -5.86
C GLY A 36 4.64 -12.84 -5.39
N THR A 37 5.55 -12.97 -6.35
CA THR A 37 6.99 -12.92 -6.11
C THR A 37 7.63 -12.23 -7.29
N VAL A 38 8.48 -11.24 -7.01
CA VAL A 38 9.34 -10.61 -8.01
C VAL A 38 10.75 -11.14 -7.85
N ALA A 39 11.49 -11.28 -8.95
CA ALA A 39 12.88 -11.74 -8.94
C ALA A 39 13.76 -10.78 -9.73
N ASN A 40 14.97 -10.57 -9.25
CA ASN A 40 16.00 -9.77 -9.92
C ASN A 40 17.20 -10.63 -10.31
N ALA A 41 17.84 -10.29 -11.42
CA ALA A 41 19.14 -10.84 -11.78
C ALA A 41 20.27 -10.04 -11.14
N SER A 42 21.44 -10.66 -10.96
CA SER A 42 22.65 -9.98 -10.48
C SER A 42 23.19 -8.94 -11.49
N SER A 43 22.74 -9.00 -12.74
CA SER A 43 23.10 -8.04 -13.79
C SER A 43 22.17 -6.83 -13.86
N ASP A 44 21.11 -6.79 -13.04
CA ASP A 44 20.13 -5.72 -13.11
C ASP A 44 20.73 -4.41 -12.60
N SER A 45 20.59 -3.37 -13.42
CA SER A 45 21.23 -2.07 -13.20
C SER A 45 20.38 -1.14 -12.35
N SER A 46 21.00 -0.06 -11.87
CA SER A 46 20.27 1.12 -11.38
C SER A 46 19.26 1.58 -12.42
N GLY A 47 18.09 2.04 -11.96
CA GLY A 47 16.95 2.42 -12.78
C GLY A 47 16.06 1.26 -13.23
N SER A 48 16.40 0.01 -12.87
CA SER A 48 15.48 -1.12 -13.06
C SER A 48 14.20 -0.88 -12.25
N MET A 49 13.06 -1.25 -12.85
CA MET A 49 11.74 -1.06 -12.26
C MET A 49 10.91 -2.32 -12.50
N TYR A 50 10.30 -2.84 -11.45
CA TYR A 50 9.51 -4.07 -11.51
C TYR A 50 8.08 -3.78 -11.06
N HIS A 51 7.13 -4.07 -11.92
CA HIS A 51 5.70 -3.92 -11.63
C HIS A 51 5.24 -5.06 -10.72
N LEU A 52 4.70 -4.72 -9.55
CA LEU A 52 4.27 -5.69 -8.55
C LEU A 52 2.78 -6.03 -8.71
N ALA A 53 1.94 -5.00 -8.73
CA ALA A 53 0.48 -5.14 -8.82
C ALA A 53 -0.17 -3.82 -9.24
N ASP A 54 -1.40 -3.92 -9.74
CA ASP A 54 -2.31 -2.79 -9.91
C ASP A 54 -3.38 -2.85 -8.82
N VAL A 55 -3.55 -1.75 -8.08
CA VAL A 55 -4.53 -1.63 -6.98
C VAL A 55 -5.56 -0.55 -7.30
N PRO A 56 -6.84 -0.72 -6.95
CA PRO A 56 -7.83 0.34 -7.11
C PRO A 56 -7.45 1.56 -6.26
N SER A 57 -7.46 2.73 -6.88
CA SER A 57 -7.16 4.02 -6.23
C SER A 57 -8.04 4.27 -4.99
N ASP A 58 -9.33 3.92 -5.09
CA ASP A 58 -10.36 4.11 -4.06
C ASP A 58 -10.46 2.98 -3.02
N ALA A 59 -9.65 1.93 -3.16
CA ALA A 59 -9.63 0.85 -2.17
C ALA A 59 -8.83 1.26 -0.92
N ILE A 60 -9.30 0.83 0.25
CA ILE A 60 -8.67 1.14 1.54
C ILE A 60 -7.46 0.23 1.74
N VAL A 61 -6.33 0.79 2.17
CA VAL A 61 -5.11 0.02 2.47
C VAL A 61 -5.31 -0.84 3.71
N HIS A 62 -4.62 -1.98 3.77
CA HIS A 62 -4.70 -2.91 4.90
C HIS A 62 -3.30 -3.27 5.44
N GLU A 63 -3.21 -3.44 6.75
CA GLU A 63 -2.00 -3.80 7.52
C GLU A 63 -1.40 -5.17 7.18
N ASP A 64 -2.11 -5.99 6.41
CA ASP A 64 -1.63 -7.31 5.98
C ASP A 64 -0.75 -7.22 4.72
N THR A 65 -0.54 -6.00 4.21
CA THR A 65 0.40 -5.72 3.12
C THR A 65 1.83 -5.90 3.63
N PHE A 66 2.61 -6.74 2.97
CA PHE A 66 4.00 -6.99 3.32
C PHE A 66 4.87 -7.31 2.10
N PHE A 67 6.17 -7.08 2.26
CA PHE A 67 7.22 -7.45 1.31
C PHE A 67 8.32 -8.23 2.05
N ASP A 68 8.54 -9.49 1.66
CA ASP A 68 9.61 -10.32 2.20
C ASP A 68 10.89 -10.07 1.41
N VAL A 69 11.80 -9.29 2.00
CA VAL A 69 12.99 -8.75 1.34
C VAL A 69 14.25 -9.52 1.73
N GLU A 70 14.15 -10.57 2.54
CA GLU A 70 15.30 -11.35 3.04
C GLU A 70 16.27 -11.75 1.92
N ASN A 71 15.73 -12.11 0.76
CA ASN A 71 16.49 -12.58 -0.40
C ASN A 71 16.52 -11.56 -1.54
N TRP A 72 16.26 -10.28 -1.28
CA TRP A 72 16.29 -9.25 -2.31
C TRP A 72 17.72 -8.90 -2.74
N GLY A 73 17.97 -8.84 -4.04
CA GLY A 73 19.32 -8.68 -4.58
C GLY A 73 19.89 -7.25 -4.52
N PHE A 74 19.05 -6.25 -4.22
CA PHE A 74 19.45 -4.85 -4.09
C PHE A 74 19.64 -4.46 -2.63
N ALA A 75 20.54 -3.51 -2.36
CA ALA A 75 20.85 -3.05 -1.00
C ALA A 75 19.78 -2.13 -0.39
N GLN A 76 18.84 -1.65 -1.19
CA GLN A 76 17.73 -0.78 -0.79
C GLN A 76 16.40 -1.37 -1.24
N ILE A 77 15.35 -1.03 -0.51
CA ILE A 77 13.96 -1.32 -0.83
C ILE A 77 13.28 0.02 -1.07
N VAL A 78 12.98 0.31 -2.32
CA VAL A 78 12.32 1.54 -2.74
C VAL A 78 11.06 1.14 -3.50
N ILE A 79 9.90 1.37 -2.89
CA ILE A 79 8.59 0.95 -3.40
C ILE A 79 7.70 2.17 -3.47
N GLY A 80 7.01 2.31 -4.60
CA GLY A 80 6.13 3.42 -4.83
C GLY A 80 5.34 3.23 -6.11
N THR A 81 5.02 4.36 -6.73
CA THR A 81 4.39 4.40 -8.04
C THR A 81 5.43 4.60 -9.12
N ARG A 82 5.01 4.51 -10.38
CA ARG A 82 5.91 4.74 -11.51
C ARG A 82 6.59 6.12 -11.50
N GLU A 83 5.90 7.14 -11.02
CA GLU A 83 6.36 8.54 -11.06
C GLU A 83 6.95 9.01 -9.73
N ASP A 84 6.51 8.40 -8.63
CA ASP A 84 6.97 8.68 -7.27
C ASP A 84 7.49 7.39 -6.64
N THR A 85 8.81 7.23 -6.67
CA THR A 85 9.49 5.94 -6.46
C THR A 85 9.51 5.49 -5.00
N ASP A 86 9.50 6.44 -4.07
CA ASP A 86 9.62 6.27 -2.62
C ASP A 86 8.31 6.55 -1.87
N ALA A 87 7.19 6.68 -2.59
CA ALA A 87 5.87 7.00 -2.03
C ALA A 87 5.39 6.03 -0.93
N LEU A 88 5.82 4.75 -0.95
CA LEU A 88 5.36 3.74 0.00
C LEU A 88 6.45 3.28 0.97
N VAL A 89 7.64 2.99 0.45
CA VAL A 89 8.78 2.50 1.24
C VAL A 89 10.05 3.10 0.65
N ASP A 90 10.90 3.66 1.51
CA ASP A 90 12.32 3.90 1.22
C ASP A 90 13.14 3.55 2.46
N GLN A 91 13.86 2.43 2.37
CA GLN A 91 14.79 2.03 3.41
C GLN A 91 15.91 1.12 2.92
N THR A 92 16.95 0.97 3.75
CA THR A 92 18.03 0.03 3.48
C THR A 92 17.65 -1.41 3.85
N LEU A 93 18.16 -2.38 3.09
CA LEU A 93 17.90 -3.81 3.31
C LEU A 93 18.35 -4.32 4.68
N ALA A 94 19.39 -3.73 5.24
CA ALA A 94 19.92 -4.13 6.54
C ALA A 94 18.96 -3.86 7.72
N THR A 95 17.83 -3.20 7.48
CA THR A 95 16.89 -2.79 8.53
C THR A 95 16.02 -3.96 8.98
N GLU A 96 15.38 -4.66 8.04
CA GLU A 96 14.37 -5.70 8.32
C GLU A 96 14.30 -6.74 7.19
N ASN A 97 13.93 -7.98 7.53
CA ASN A 97 13.70 -9.04 6.55
C ASN A 97 12.30 -8.97 5.92
N THR A 98 11.33 -8.36 6.59
CA THR A 98 9.96 -8.20 6.09
C THR A 98 9.54 -6.77 6.33
N VAL A 99 9.11 -6.10 5.26
CA VAL A 99 8.67 -4.71 5.29
C VAL A 99 7.15 -4.67 5.29
N THR A 100 6.56 -4.05 6.31
CA THR A 100 5.12 -3.79 6.41
C THR A 100 4.89 -2.28 6.39
N PRO A 101 4.48 -1.69 5.25
CA PRO A 101 4.33 -0.23 5.14
C PRO A 101 3.16 0.34 5.95
N PHE A 102 2.22 -0.51 6.37
CA PHE A 102 1.05 -0.12 7.13
C PHE A 102 1.01 -0.90 8.45
N ALA A 103 0.78 -0.19 9.55
CA ALA A 103 0.61 -0.78 10.86
C ALA A 103 -0.82 -0.55 11.39
N VAL A 104 -1.28 -1.47 12.24
CA VAL A 104 -2.61 -1.36 12.87
C VAL A 104 -2.72 -0.05 13.66
N GLY A 105 -3.66 0.82 13.25
CA GLY A 105 -3.92 2.10 13.91
C GLY A 105 -2.88 3.19 13.62
N ASP A 106 -2.07 3.03 12.56
CA ASP A 106 -1.17 4.09 12.09
C ASP A 106 -1.92 5.25 11.42
N ALA A 107 -1.15 6.21 10.89
CA ALA A 107 -1.70 7.37 10.20
C ALA A 107 -2.40 7.04 8.87
N ASN A 108 -2.23 5.83 8.34
CA ASN A 108 -2.82 5.35 7.10
C ASN A 108 -4.01 4.41 7.33
N HIS A 109 -4.33 4.10 8.59
CA HIS A 109 -5.49 3.30 8.92
C HIS A 109 -6.79 3.92 8.39
N GLY A 110 -7.50 3.17 7.55
CA GLY A 110 -8.75 3.58 6.93
C GLY A 110 -8.59 4.56 5.74
N LYS A 111 -7.35 4.83 5.29
CA LYS A 111 -7.10 5.62 4.08
C LYS A 111 -7.16 4.79 2.81
N THR A 112 -7.49 5.43 1.71
CA THR A 112 -7.42 4.86 0.37
C THR A 112 -5.98 4.79 -0.15
N TRP A 113 -5.72 4.00 -1.20
CA TRP A 113 -4.39 3.86 -1.78
C TRP A 113 -3.81 5.19 -2.25
N TRP A 114 -4.59 6.04 -2.94
CA TRP A 114 -4.07 7.32 -3.41
C TRP A 114 -3.67 8.25 -2.26
N GLU A 115 -4.44 8.25 -1.16
CA GLU A 115 -4.12 9.04 0.05
C GLU A 115 -2.90 8.50 0.78
N ALA A 116 -2.78 7.17 0.88
CA ALA A 116 -1.65 6.50 1.52
C ALA A 116 -0.34 6.72 0.73
N LEU A 117 -0.43 6.84 -0.59
CA LEU A 117 0.67 7.17 -1.50
C LEU A 117 0.95 8.67 -1.59
N GLY A 118 0.21 9.52 -0.85
CA GLY A 118 0.46 10.97 -0.81
C GLY A 118 0.08 11.72 -2.09
N MET A 119 -0.76 11.15 -2.95
CA MET A 119 -1.24 11.83 -4.15
C MET A 119 -2.12 13.05 -3.79
N SER A 120 -2.10 14.07 -4.65
CA SER A 120 -2.86 15.31 -4.40
C SER A 120 -4.37 15.16 -4.58
N GLU A 121 -4.79 14.24 -5.43
CA GLU A 121 -6.18 13.92 -5.74
C GLU A 121 -6.30 12.46 -6.17
N ASP A 122 -7.51 11.90 -6.09
CA ASP A 122 -7.81 10.56 -6.59
C ASP A 122 -7.61 10.52 -8.12
N PRO A 123 -6.63 9.74 -8.63
CA PRO A 123 -6.40 9.62 -10.07
C PRO A 123 -7.55 8.89 -10.79
N GLY A 124 -8.37 8.14 -10.04
CA GLY A 124 -9.39 7.25 -10.57
C GLY A 124 -8.79 5.99 -11.24
N GLY A 125 -9.53 4.89 -11.15
CA GLY A 125 -9.11 3.61 -11.74
C GLY A 125 -8.07 2.89 -10.89
N GLU A 126 -7.00 2.39 -11.52
CA GLU A 126 -5.96 1.57 -10.89
C GLU A 126 -4.62 2.31 -10.80
N ILE A 127 -3.92 2.09 -9.70
CA ILE A 127 -2.57 2.60 -9.42
C ILE A 127 -1.61 1.41 -9.47
N GLY A 128 -0.60 1.51 -10.33
CA GLY A 128 0.47 0.51 -10.39
C GLY A 128 1.48 0.71 -9.27
N ILE A 129 1.76 -0.35 -8.53
CA ILE A 129 2.79 -0.41 -7.49
C ILE A 129 4.05 -1.05 -8.07
N TYR A 130 5.19 -0.41 -7.86
CA TYR A 130 6.48 -0.79 -8.42
C TYR A 130 7.54 -0.84 -7.34
N ILE A 131 8.51 -1.75 -7.51
CA ILE A 131 9.79 -1.68 -6.80
C ILE A 131 10.86 -1.13 -7.75
N HIS A 132 11.65 -0.20 -7.24
CA HIS A 132 12.65 0.57 -7.97
C HIS A 132 14.05 0.22 -7.49
N ALA A 133 14.99 0.13 -8.43
CA ALA A 133 16.41 -0.04 -8.14
C ALA A 133 17.12 1.31 -8.22
N GLU A 134 17.52 1.88 -7.08
CA GLU A 134 18.35 3.10 -7.07
C GLU A 134 19.82 2.83 -7.42
N ALA A 135 20.29 1.61 -7.12
CA ALA A 135 21.64 1.14 -7.40
C ALA A 135 21.59 -0.19 -8.17
N GLY A 136 22.74 -0.62 -8.69
CA GLY A 136 22.86 -1.95 -9.31
C GLY A 136 22.70 -3.08 -8.28
N ALA A 137 22.19 -4.22 -8.74
CA ALA A 137 22.03 -5.39 -7.89
C ALA A 137 23.40 -5.87 -7.35
N THR A 138 23.42 -6.25 -6.08
CA THR A 138 24.60 -6.87 -5.44
C THR A 138 24.63 -8.39 -5.65
N GLY A 139 23.47 -8.97 -5.96
CA GLY A 139 23.27 -10.39 -6.24
C GLY A 139 21.93 -10.63 -6.93
N ALA A 140 21.71 -11.85 -7.40
CA ALA A 140 20.39 -12.29 -7.83
C ALA A 140 19.52 -12.58 -6.59
N GLY A 141 18.22 -12.35 -6.70
CA GLY A 141 17.33 -12.40 -5.55
C GLY A 141 15.87 -12.54 -5.91
N SER A 142 15.04 -12.66 -4.88
CA SER A 142 13.58 -12.70 -4.99
C SER A 142 12.92 -12.05 -3.78
N MET A 143 11.79 -11.42 -4.01
CA MET A 143 10.95 -10.78 -3.00
C MET A 143 9.51 -11.29 -3.14
N PRO A 144 9.09 -12.27 -2.32
CA PRO A 144 7.68 -12.58 -2.12
C PRO A 144 6.94 -11.37 -1.54
N PHE A 145 5.70 -11.17 -1.94
CA PHE A 145 4.91 -10.05 -1.44
C PHE A 145 3.42 -10.38 -1.34
N ARG A 146 2.73 -9.58 -0.54
CA ARG A 146 1.29 -9.50 -0.48
C ARG A 146 0.87 -8.05 -0.41
N ILE A 147 -0.06 -7.65 -1.26
CA ILE A 147 -0.70 -6.34 -1.26
C ILE A 147 -2.18 -6.55 -0.96
N VAL A 148 -2.68 -5.90 0.08
CA VAL A 148 -4.02 -6.12 0.60
C VAL A 148 -4.80 -4.83 0.63
N SER A 149 -6.07 -4.90 0.22
CA SER A 149 -6.99 -3.79 0.26
C SER A 149 -8.41 -4.21 0.63
N LEU A 150 -9.18 -3.29 1.20
CA LEU A 150 -10.63 -3.40 1.32
C LEU A 150 -11.26 -2.61 0.17
N ASP A 151 -11.98 -3.31 -0.70
CA ASP A 151 -12.63 -2.73 -1.89
C ASP A 151 -14.15 -2.92 -1.81
N SER A 152 -14.92 -2.02 -2.39
CA SER A 152 -16.38 -2.11 -2.49
C SER A 152 -16.88 -2.63 -3.85
N ARG A 153 -15.97 -2.99 -4.76
CA ARG A 153 -16.25 -3.42 -6.13
C ARG A 153 -16.18 -4.93 -6.36
#